data_AF-A0A1F2K5V8-F1
#
_entry.id   AF-A0A1F2K5V8-F1
#
_cell.length_a   1.000
_cell.length_b   1.000
_cell.length_c   1.000
_cell.angle_alpha   90.00
_cell.angle_beta   90.00
_cell.angle_gamma   90.00
#
_symmetry.space_group_name_H-M   'P 1'
#
loop_
_entity.id
_entity.type
_entity.pdbx_description
1 polymer ?
#
loop_
_entity_poly.entity_id
_entity_poly.type
_entity_poly.pdbx_seq_one_letter_code
_entity_poly.pdbx_strand_id
1 'polypeptide(L)'
;METFENIKLTTAFKQFCDLFGFSPEEVVQAFIDKIDIAEYMCDPIHPDRWANVFAMEYLIQYTQSENSIVEYGEFAEEWVKMMETNEGGDLVGKTRSLLDAWHKRVLEDRIHLIMKGDDGKDTA
;
A
#
# COMPACT_ATOMS: atom_id res chain seq x y z
N MET A 1 -15.68 -15.74 -7.72
CA MET A 1 -15.55 -14.53 -8.54
C MET A 1 -16.57 -13.50 -8.03
N GLU A 2 -16.51 -13.18 -6.74
CA GLU A 2 -17.50 -12.32 -6.03
C GLU A 2 -16.90 -10.94 -5.71
N THR A 3 -15.60 -10.75 -5.88
CA THR A 3 -14.85 -9.59 -5.36
C THR A 3 -15.11 -8.28 -6.13
N PHE A 4 -15.68 -8.34 -7.34
CA PHE A 4 -15.95 -7.16 -8.17
C PHE A 4 -17.42 -6.71 -8.18
N GLU A 5 -18.33 -7.44 -7.51
CA GLU A 5 -19.78 -7.13 -7.54
C GLU A 5 -20.13 -5.73 -7.00
N ASN A 6 -19.20 -5.11 -6.26
CA ASN A 6 -19.37 -3.80 -5.65
C ASN A 6 -18.61 -2.65 -6.36
N ILE A 7 -17.88 -2.90 -7.46
CA ILE A 7 -17.18 -1.82 -8.17
C ILE A 7 -18.11 -1.15 -9.18
N LYS A 8 -18.51 0.09 -8.89
CA LYS A 8 -19.29 0.90 -9.82
C LYS A 8 -18.41 1.47 -10.93
N LEU A 9 -18.48 0.86 -12.11
CA LEU A 9 -17.80 1.35 -13.30
C LEU A 9 -18.48 2.60 -13.87
N THR A 10 -17.74 3.69 -13.99
CA THR A 10 -18.24 4.95 -14.58
C THR A 10 -18.41 4.82 -16.09
N THR A 11 -19.25 5.67 -16.69
CA THR A 11 -19.40 5.72 -18.15
C THR A 11 -18.07 5.99 -18.85
N ALA A 12 -17.27 6.91 -18.33
CA ALA A 12 -15.97 7.26 -18.92
C ALA A 12 -14.99 6.09 -18.91
N PHE A 13 -14.95 5.32 -17.81
CA PHE A 13 -14.08 4.15 -17.72
C PHE A 13 -14.52 3.03 -18.67
N LYS A 14 -15.83 2.80 -18.81
CA LYS A 14 -16.36 1.84 -19.81
C LYS A 14 -16.00 2.27 -21.23
N GLN A 15 -16.17 3.54 -21.57
CA GLN A 15 -15.79 4.07 -22.88
C GLN A 15 -14.29 3.90 -23.16
N PHE A 16 -13.43 4.14 -22.18
CA PHE A 16 -12.00 3.86 -22.31
C PHE A 16 -11.75 2.38 -22.63
N CYS A 17 -12.37 1.47 -21.89
CA CYS A 17 -12.26 0.03 -22.13
C CYS A 17 -12.73 -0.34 -23.54
N ASP A 18 -13.90 0.15 -23.95
CA ASP A 18 -14.49 -0.11 -25.28
C ASP A 18 -13.63 0.43 -26.43
N LEU A 19 -13.03 1.62 -26.26
CA LEU A 19 -12.21 2.27 -27.29
C LEU A 19 -10.91 1.52 -27.57
N PHE A 20 -10.33 0.91 -26.54
CA PHE A 20 -9.02 0.25 -26.64
C PHE A 20 -9.09 -1.28 -26.57
N GLY A 21 -10.30 -1.84 -26.44
CA GLY A 21 -10.53 -3.28 -26.42
C GLY A 21 -10.06 -3.97 -25.15
N PHE A 22 -10.11 -3.27 -24.01
CA PHE A 22 -9.83 -3.85 -22.69
C PHE A 22 -11.11 -4.27 -22.00
N SER A 23 -11.03 -5.26 -21.13
CA SER A 23 -12.05 -5.48 -20.09
C SER A 23 -11.73 -4.65 -18.84
N PRO A 24 -12.75 -4.17 -18.10
CA PRO A 24 -12.55 -3.52 -16.81
C PRO A 24 -11.71 -4.34 -15.83
N GLU A 25 -11.93 -5.65 -15.79
CA GLU A 25 -11.25 -6.61 -14.92
C GLU A 25 -9.75 -6.68 -15.24
N GLU A 26 -9.38 -6.72 -16.52
CA GLU A 26 -7.97 -6.69 -16.95
C GLU A 26 -7.26 -5.43 -16.47
N VAL A 27 -7.89 -4.26 -16.63
CA VAL A 27 -7.29 -2.98 -16.23
C VAL A 27 -7.09 -2.92 -14.72
N VAL A 28 -8.09 -3.35 -13.94
CA VAL A 28 -7.99 -3.35 -12.47
C VAL A 28 -6.98 -4.38 -11.99
N GLN A 29 -6.94 -5.58 -12.58
CA GLN A 29 -5.96 -6.59 -12.23
C GLN A 29 -4.53 -6.12 -12.57
N ALA A 30 -4.34 -5.48 -13.72
CA ALA A 30 -3.04 -4.92 -14.10
C ALA A 30 -2.57 -3.83 -13.14
N PHE A 31 -3.48 -3.03 -12.58
CA PHE A 31 -3.14 -2.11 -11.49
C PHE A 31 -2.68 -2.86 -10.24
N ILE A 32 -3.46 -3.85 -9.78
CA ILE A 32 -3.16 -4.63 -8.57
C ILE A 32 -1.80 -5.34 -8.70
N ASP A 33 -1.55 -6.00 -9.84
CA ASP A 33 -0.32 -6.76 -10.10
C ASP A 33 0.93 -5.89 -10.15
N LYS A 34 0.78 -4.58 -10.35
CA LYS A 34 1.87 -3.60 -10.45
C LYS A 34 2.13 -2.84 -9.15
N ILE A 35 1.34 -3.08 -8.09
CA ILE A 35 1.64 -2.53 -6.77
C ILE A 35 2.83 -3.29 -6.17
N ASP A 36 3.94 -2.57 -6.03
CA ASP A 36 5.13 -3.00 -5.31
C ASP A 36 5.80 -1.77 -4.71
N ILE A 37 5.47 -1.50 -3.44
CA ILE A 37 5.99 -0.34 -2.72
C ILE A 37 7.51 -0.43 -2.56
N ALA A 38 8.07 -1.64 -2.41
CA ALA A 38 9.50 -1.80 -2.25
C ALA A 38 10.24 -1.42 -3.53
N GLU A 39 9.75 -1.90 -4.67
CA GLU A 39 10.29 -1.55 -5.99
C GLU A 39 10.18 -0.04 -6.23
N TYR A 40 9.04 0.56 -5.90
CA TYR A 40 8.84 2.01 -6.01
C TYR A 40 9.80 2.83 -5.13
N MET A 41 10.06 2.38 -3.89
CA MET A 41 10.98 3.08 -2.99
C MET A 41 12.44 2.95 -3.45
N CYS A 42 12.82 1.83 -4.05
CA CYS A 42 14.18 1.62 -4.55
C CYS A 42 14.43 2.20 -5.95
N ASP A 43 13.41 2.22 -6.81
CA ASP A 43 13.44 2.80 -8.15
C ASP A 43 12.17 3.63 -8.44
N PRO A 44 12.09 4.87 -7.91
CA PRO A 44 10.90 5.71 -8.08
C PRO A 44 10.74 6.25 -9.51
N ILE A 45 11.68 5.97 -10.41
CA ILE A 45 11.62 6.35 -11.82
C ILE A 45 11.27 5.18 -12.75
N HIS A 46 10.98 4.00 -12.19
CA HIS A 46 10.59 2.84 -12.96
C HIS A 46 9.39 3.16 -13.89
N PRO A 47 9.40 2.72 -15.17
CA PRO A 47 8.32 3.02 -16.11
C PRO A 47 6.93 2.58 -15.65
N ASP A 48 6.86 1.48 -14.90
CA ASP A 48 5.60 0.92 -14.38
C ASP A 48 5.19 1.49 -13.01
N ARG A 49 5.82 2.58 -12.54
CA ARG A 49 5.54 3.17 -11.21
C ARG A 49 4.12 3.67 -11.00
N TRP A 50 3.32 3.82 -12.06
CA TRP A 50 2.02 4.51 -12.03
C TRP A 50 1.04 3.94 -11.00
N ALA A 51 1.03 2.61 -10.80
CA ALA A 51 0.18 1.98 -9.80
C ALA A 51 0.58 2.38 -8.37
N ASN A 52 1.89 2.39 -8.10
CA ASN A 52 2.44 2.81 -6.81
C ASN A 52 2.24 4.30 -6.55
N VAL A 53 2.41 5.15 -7.57
CA VAL A 53 2.12 6.59 -7.46
C VAL A 53 0.67 6.81 -7.05
N PHE A 54 -0.28 6.15 -7.73
CA PHE A 54 -1.69 6.25 -7.36
C PHE A 54 -1.93 5.79 -5.91
N ALA A 55 -1.35 4.66 -5.49
CA ALA A 55 -1.49 4.15 -4.12
C ALA A 55 -0.95 5.13 -3.07
N MET A 56 0.20 5.76 -3.32
CA MET A 56 0.79 6.75 -2.41
C MET A 56 -0.03 8.04 -2.33
N GLU A 57 -0.55 8.54 -3.46
CA GLU A 57 -1.44 9.71 -3.47
C GLU A 57 -2.74 9.43 -2.72
N TYR A 58 -3.31 8.23 -2.91
CA TYR A 58 -4.47 7.78 -2.16
C TYR A 58 -4.19 7.74 -0.65
N LEU A 59 -3.03 7.19 -0.25
CA LEU A 59 -2.60 7.19 1.15
C LEU A 59 -2.53 8.62 1.69
N ILE A 60 -1.85 9.54 1.02
CA ILE A 60 -1.68 10.93 1.46
C ILE A 60 -3.03 11.63 1.59
N GLN A 61 -3.92 11.44 0.63
CA GLN A 61 -5.20 12.14 0.60
C GLN A 61 -6.19 11.64 1.66
N TYR A 62 -6.19 10.34 1.96
CA TYR A 62 -7.25 9.70 2.74
C TYR A 62 -6.80 9.16 4.10
N THR A 63 -5.50 9.17 4.40
CA THR A 63 -5.00 8.77 5.71
C THR A 63 -4.94 10.00 6.62
N GLN A 64 -5.98 10.20 7.43
CA GLN A 64 -6.15 11.38 8.29
C GLN A 64 -5.66 11.19 9.74
N SER A 65 -4.98 10.08 10.08
CA SER A 65 -4.57 9.85 11.47
C SER A 65 -3.14 10.37 11.72
N GLU A 66 -2.95 11.17 12.77
CA GLU A 66 -1.61 11.63 13.19
C GLU A 66 -0.69 10.44 13.52
N ASN A 67 -1.24 9.35 14.08
CA ASN A 67 -0.49 8.14 14.42
C ASN A 67 0.09 7.42 13.18
N SER A 68 -0.65 7.37 12.07
CA SER A 68 -0.14 6.74 10.84
C SER A 68 1.05 7.48 10.23
N ILE A 69 1.18 8.79 10.50
CA ILE A 69 2.34 9.59 10.04
C ILE A 69 3.57 9.27 10.91
N VAL A 70 3.39 9.08 12.22
CA VAL A 70 4.48 8.71 13.14
C VAL A 70 5.00 7.29 12.85
N GLU A 71 4.11 6.31 12.70
CA GLU A 71 4.48 4.92 12.36
C GLU A 71 5.19 4.81 11.01
N TYR A 72 4.78 5.63 10.04
CA TYR A 72 5.47 5.74 8.74
C TYR A 72 6.85 6.39 8.88
N GLY A 73 7.00 7.34 9.81
CA GLY A 73 8.29 7.94 10.16
C GLY A 73 9.29 6.93 10.71
N GLU A 74 8.87 6.07 11.65
CA GLU A 74 9.74 5.00 12.19
C GLU A 74 10.22 4.05 11.09
N PHE A 75 9.30 3.60 10.22
CA PHE A 75 9.65 2.79 9.06
C PHE A 75 10.63 3.51 8.13
N ALA A 76 10.40 4.79 7.84
CA ALA A 76 11.27 5.58 6.97
C ALA A 76 12.69 5.70 7.53
N GLU A 77 12.85 5.88 8.84
CA GLU A 77 14.17 5.91 9.49
C GLU A 77 14.91 4.58 9.38
N GLU A 78 14.22 3.45 9.62
CA GLU A 78 14.80 2.12 9.47
C GLU A 78 15.20 1.85 8.02
N TRP A 79 14.37 2.28 7.08
CA TRP A 79 14.65 2.16 5.65
C TRP A 79 15.88 3.00 5.24
N VAL A 80 15.98 4.27 5.67
CA VAL A 80 17.15 5.12 5.38
C VAL A 80 18.43 4.50 5.95
N LYS A 81 18.42 4.04 7.20
CA LYS A 81 19.57 3.35 7.81
C LYS A 81 19.98 2.11 7.02
N MET A 82 18.99 1.34 6.55
CA MET A 82 19.23 0.18 5.68
C MET A 82 19.90 0.60 4.36
N MET A 83 19.42 1.67 3.73
CA MET A 83 19.99 2.18 2.47
C MET A 83 21.42 2.71 2.65
N GLU A 84 21.71 3.43 3.74
CA GLU A 84 23.04 4.00 4.02
C GLU A 84 24.10 2.94 4.34
N THR A 85 23.70 1.82 4.94
CA THR A 85 24.62 0.75 5.38
C THR A 85 24.84 -0.34 4.33
N ASN A 86 24.17 -0.26 3.19
CA ASN A 86 24.18 -1.31 2.19
C ASN A 86 25.25 -1.08 1.11
N GLU A 87 26.42 -1.69 1.26
CA GLU A 87 27.47 -1.73 0.23
C GLU A 87 27.18 -2.82 -0.82
N GLY A 88 26.19 -2.58 -1.68
CA GLY A 88 25.82 -3.49 -2.77
C GLY A 88 25.03 -4.73 -2.33
N GLY A 89 24.00 -5.08 -3.10
CA GLY A 89 23.13 -6.22 -2.84
C GLY A 89 21.70 -6.01 -3.33
N ASP A 90 20.82 -6.97 -3.05
CA ASP A 90 19.40 -6.89 -3.39
C ASP A 90 18.68 -5.88 -2.48
N LEU A 91 18.66 -4.62 -2.90
CA LEU A 91 17.98 -3.53 -2.20
C LEU A 91 16.48 -3.77 -2.12
N VAL A 92 15.87 -4.19 -3.24
CA VAL A 92 14.43 -4.41 -3.34
C VAL A 92 13.99 -5.52 -2.39
N GLY A 93 14.68 -6.67 -2.38
CA GLY A 93 14.38 -7.77 -1.47
C GLY A 93 14.53 -7.40 0.01
N LYS A 94 15.52 -6.58 0.36
CA LYS A 94 15.67 -6.05 1.72
C LYS A 94 14.55 -5.09 2.08
N THR A 95 14.17 -4.18 1.18
CA THR A 95 13.04 -3.26 1.40
C THR A 95 11.72 -4.03 1.52
N ARG A 96 11.48 -5.07 0.72
CA ARG A 96 10.30 -5.95 0.90
C ARG A 96 10.28 -6.60 2.28
N SER A 97 11.41 -7.14 2.72
CA SER A 97 11.52 -7.76 4.05
C SER A 97 11.21 -6.76 5.19
N LEU A 98 11.66 -5.52 5.05
CA LEU A 98 11.39 -4.45 6.01
C LEU A 98 9.90 -4.07 6.00
N LEU A 99 9.29 -3.93 4.83
CA LEU A 99 7.85 -3.67 4.68
C LEU A 99 7.00 -4.80 5.27
N ASP A 100 7.39 -6.06 5.08
CA ASP A 100 6.69 -7.21 5.66
C ASP A 100 6.74 -7.19 7.19
N ALA A 101 7.88 -6.83 7.78
CA ALA A 101 8.03 -6.69 9.23
C ALA A 101 7.15 -5.55 9.76
N TRP A 102 7.17 -4.39 9.09
CA TRP A 102 6.34 -3.26 9.44
C TRP A 102 4.84 -3.57 9.33
N HIS A 103 4.42 -4.22 8.24
CA HIS A 103 3.04 -4.64 8.03
C HIS A 103 2.53 -5.53 9.19
N LYS A 104 3.33 -6.50 9.63
CA LYS A 104 2.97 -7.36 10.78
C LYS A 104 2.79 -6.54 12.05
N ARG A 105 3.74 -5.64 12.36
CA ARG A 105 3.67 -4.77 13.55
C ARG A 105 2.41 -3.89 13.53
N VAL A 106 2.10 -3.25 12.40
CA VAL A 106 0.89 -2.42 12.25
C VAL A 106 -0.39 -3.24 12.46
N LEU A 107 -0.44 -4.48 11.97
CA LEU A 107 -1.59 -5.36 12.22
C LEU A 107 -1.70 -5.77 13.69
N GLU A 108 -0.60 -6.10 14.35
CA GLU A 108 -0.56 -6.43 15.78
C GLU A 108 -1.03 -5.25 16.64
N ASP A 109 -0.52 -4.04 16.37
CA ASP A 109 -0.91 -2.82 17.07
C ASP A 109 -2.41 -2.52 16.88
N ARG A 110 -2.94 -2.69 15.67
CA ARG A 110 -4.38 -2.57 15.40
C ARG A 110 -5.21 -3.59 16.17
N ILE A 111 -4.77 -4.84 16.23
CA ILE A 111 -5.45 -5.90 17.02
C ILE A 111 -5.45 -5.52 18.51
N HIS A 112 -4.31 -5.09 19.05
CA HIS A 112 -4.19 -4.66 20.43
C HIS A 112 -5.07 -3.46 20.77
N LEU A 113 -5.22 -2.50 19.85
CA LEU A 113 -6.13 -1.36 20.02
C LEU A 113 -7.60 -1.79 20.04
N ILE A 114 -8.00 -2.74 19.19
CA ILE A 114 -9.35 -3.30 19.19
C ILE A 114 -9.61 -4.04 20.50
N MET A 115 -8.67 -4.89 20.95
CA MET A 115 -8.80 -5.65 22.20
C MET A 115 -8.88 -4.74 23.44
N LYS A 116 -8.04 -3.71 23.53
CA LYS A 116 -8.11 -2.73 24.63
C LYS A 116 -9.34 -1.83 24.58
N GLY A 117 -9.92 -1.62 23.40
CA GLY A 117 -11.18 -0.89 23.23
C GLY A 117 -12.42 -1.67 23.69
N ASP A 118 -12.32 -2.99 23.78
CA ASP A 118 -13.40 -3.87 24.26
C ASP A 118 -13.43 -3.97 25.80
N ASP A 119 -12.27 -3.85 26.47
CA ASP A 119 -12.15 -3.86 27.94
C ASP A 119 -12.80 -2.64 28.65
N GLY A 120 -13.31 -1.66 27.89
CA GLY A 120 -13.94 -0.44 28.41
C GLY A 120 -15.47 -0.41 28.32
N LYS A 121 -16.13 -1.47 27.83
CA LYS A 121 -17.60 -1.51 27.67
C LYS A 121 -18.35 -2.45 28.61
N ASP A 122 -17.67 -3.07 29.57
CA ASP A 122 -18.31 -3.88 30.62
C ASP A 122 -17.93 -3.39 32.02
N THR A 123 -18.41 -2.21 32.40
CA THR A 123 -18.79 -1.95 33.80
C THR A 123 -20.00 -1.00 33.83
N ALA A 124 -21.16 -1.62 34.08
CA ALA A 124 -22.32 -1.19 34.88
C ALA A 124 -22.71 0.30 34.95
#